data_AF-A0A7S3I2I2-F1
#
_entry.id   AF-A0A7S3I2I2-F1
#
_cell.length_a   1.000
_cell.length_b   1.000
_cell.length_c   1.000
_cell.angle_alpha   90.00
_cell.angle_beta   90.00
_cell.angle_gamma   90.00
#
_symmetry.space_group_name_H-M   'P 1'
#
loop_
_entity.id
_entity.type
_entity.pdbx_description
1 polymer ?
#
loop_
_entity_poly.entity_id
_entity_poly.type
_entity_poly.pdbx_seq_one_letter_code
_entity_poly.pdbx_strand_id
1 'polypeptide(L)'
;MMRRFPKFGFRKNRFNRNPELEKLNLGSLAYHIEKGHLNPDEPITMRGLVEAGVLSKITKGVKLLGKGSDKFSALKTPINLEITDASTEAINAVKSTREGQ
;
A
#
# COMPACT_ATOMS: atom_id res chain seq x y z
N MET A 1 16.87 -21.07 -30.17
CA MET A 1 15.77 -21.66 -29.37
C MET A 1 14.41 -20.98 -29.56
N MET A 2 14.35 -19.65 -29.73
CA MET A 2 13.09 -18.88 -29.89
C MET A 2 12.29 -19.11 -31.19
N ARG A 3 12.88 -19.79 -32.20
CA ARG A 3 12.21 -20.14 -33.47
C ARG A 3 11.43 -21.46 -33.42
N ARG A 4 11.68 -22.31 -32.42
CA ARG A 4 11.01 -23.61 -32.26
C ARG A 4 9.70 -23.50 -31.48
N PHE A 5 9.60 -22.52 -30.58
CA PHE A 5 8.41 -22.30 -29.77
C PHE A 5 7.53 -21.21 -30.38
N PRO A 6 6.20 -21.34 -30.28
CA PRO A 6 5.28 -20.33 -30.79
C PRO A 6 5.39 -19.02 -30.00
N LYS A 7 4.88 -17.92 -30.58
CA LYS A 7 4.77 -16.64 -29.88
C LYS A 7 3.72 -16.76 -28.77
N PHE A 8 4.14 -16.55 -27.52
CA PHE A 8 3.24 -16.52 -26.37
C PHE A 8 2.62 -15.13 -26.18
N GLY A 9 1.38 -14.97 -26.66
CA GLY A 9 0.50 -13.85 -26.33
C GLY A 9 1.11 -12.44 -26.45
N PHE A 10 0.46 -11.48 -25.80
CA PHE A 10 0.96 -10.13 -25.68
C PHE A 10 1.50 -9.89 -24.27
N ARG A 11 2.57 -9.10 -24.17
CA ARG A 11 3.10 -8.65 -22.88
C ARG A 11 2.00 -7.89 -22.11
N LYS A 12 1.89 -8.17 -20.81
CA LYS A 12 0.88 -7.61 -19.88
C LYS A 12 0.70 -6.09 -20.00
N ASN A 13 1.79 -5.35 -20.20
CA ASN A 13 1.78 -3.88 -20.22
C ASN A 13 1.77 -3.28 -21.64
N ARG A 14 1.47 -4.05 -22.69
CA ARG A 14 1.51 -3.54 -24.08
C ARG A 14 0.57 -2.34 -24.30
N PHE A 15 -0.55 -2.30 -23.60
CA PHE A 15 -1.61 -1.29 -23.81
C PHE A 15 -1.74 -0.28 -22.66
N ASN A 16 -0.83 -0.28 -21.67
CA ASN A 16 -0.81 0.65 -20.52
C ASN A 16 -2.15 0.88 -19.78
N ARG A 17 -3.11 -0.04 -19.89
CA ARG A 17 -4.45 0.12 -19.30
C ARG A 17 -4.43 0.20 -17.78
N ASN A 18 -3.46 -0.44 -17.14
CA ASN A 18 -3.32 -0.41 -15.69
C ASN A 18 -2.01 0.33 -15.33
N PRO A 19 -2.09 1.51 -14.69
CA PRO A 19 -0.90 2.14 -14.14
C PRO A 19 -0.27 1.23 -13.09
N GLU A 20 1.06 1.08 -13.14
CA GLU A 20 1.80 0.40 -12.08
C GLU A 20 1.76 1.30 -10.83
N LEU A 21 1.06 0.83 -9.81
CA LEU A 21 0.98 1.47 -8.51
C LEU A 21 2.03 0.86 -7.58
N GLU A 22 2.62 1.71 -6.74
CA GLU A 22 3.55 1.26 -5.72
C GLU A 22 2.79 0.50 -4.63
N LYS A 23 3.29 -0.67 -4.26
CA LYS A 23 2.61 -1.55 -3.31
C LYS A 23 3.05 -1.22 -1.89
N LEU A 24 2.10 -0.85 -1.04
CA LEU A 24 2.34 -0.63 0.38
C LEU A 24 1.59 -1.67 1.20
N ASN A 25 2.30 -2.35 2.12
CA ASN A 25 1.70 -3.33 3.01
C ASN A 25 1.41 -2.71 4.39
N LEU A 26 0.31 -3.10 5.02
CA LEU A 26 -0.05 -2.64 6.38
C LEU A 26 1.04 -2.90 7.42
N GLY A 27 1.75 -4.02 7.33
CA GLY A 27 2.85 -4.33 8.26
C GLY A 27 4.04 -3.36 8.17
N SER A 28 4.32 -2.82 6.98
CA SER A 28 5.35 -1.78 6.80
C SER A 28 4.88 -0.47 7.41
N LEU A 29 3.62 -0.11 7.20
CA LEU A 29 3.04 1.11 7.75
C LEU A 29 3.03 1.08 9.28
N ALA A 30 2.62 -0.04 9.89
CA ALA A 30 2.68 -0.24 11.35
C ALA A 30 4.10 -0.05 11.90
N TYR A 31 5.12 -0.62 11.25
CA TYR A 31 6.51 -0.46 11.65
C TYR A 31 6.95 1.02 11.67
N HIS A 32 6.57 1.82 10.67
CA HIS A 32 6.94 3.23 10.62
C HIS A 32 6.20 4.09 11.66
N ILE A 33 4.98 3.71 12.03
CA ILE A 33 4.26 4.36 13.14
C ILE A 33 4.93 4.02 14.48
N GLU A 34 5.28 2.75 14.71
CA GLU A 34 6.02 2.33 15.92
C GLU A 34 7.36 3.05 16.07
N LYS A 35 8.03 3.32 14.94
CA LYS A 35 9.28 4.08 14.92
C LYS A 35 9.09 5.59 15.08
N GLY A 36 7.86 6.10 15.07
CA GLY A 36 7.57 7.52 15.17
C GLY A 36 7.94 8.32 13.91
N HIS A 37 8.09 7.65 12.75
CA HIS A 37 8.32 8.34 11.47
C HIS A 37 7.01 8.88 10.89
N LEU A 38 5.88 8.32 11.28
CA LEU A 38 4.54 8.71 10.86
C LEU A 38 3.68 9.03 12.08
N ASN A 39 3.05 10.20 12.05
CA ASN A 39 2.08 10.62 13.07
C ASN A 39 0.69 10.08 12.67
N PRO A 40 0.02 9.30 13.53
CA PRO A 40 -1.29 8.72 13.24
C PRO A 40 -2.44 9.72 13.36
N ASP A 41 -2.24 10.82 14.08
CA ASP A 41 -3.25 11.86 14.31
C ASP A 41 -3.49 12.75 13.07
N GLU A 42 -2.50 12.81 12.18
CA GLU A 42 -2.57 13.58 10.94
C GLU A 42 -2.97 12.69 9.75
N PRO A 43 -3.62 13.25 8.71
CA PRO A 43 -3.92 12.50 7.50
C PRO A 43 -2.62 12.08 6.79
N ILE A 44 -2.41 10.77 6.67
CA ILE A 44 -1.24 10.20 5.99
C ILE A 44 -1.47 10.28 4.48
N THR A 45 -0.87 11.30 3.86
CA THR A 45 -0.93 11.54 2.40
C THR A 45 0.21 10.84 1.65
N MET A 46 0.09 10.72 0.33
CA MET A 46 1.15 10.19 -0.53
C MET A 46 2.48 10.94 -0.38
N ARG A 47 2.45 12.26 -0.17
CA ARG A 47 3.67 13.05 0.06
C ARG A 47 4.32 12.68 1.38
N GLY A 48 3.53 12.59 2.46
CA GLY A 48 4.01 12.20 3.78
C GLY A 48 4.66 10.82 3.81
N LEU A 49 4.14 9.86 3.02
CA LEU A 49 4.75 8.53 2.90
C LEU A 49 6.16 8.55 2.29
N VAL A 50 6.44 9.48 1.38
CA VAL A 50 7.76 9.64 0.77
C VAL A 50 8.71 10.38 1.72
N GLU A 51 8.22 11.45 2.35
CA GLU A 51 9.00 12.23 3.34
C GLU A 51 9.40 11.38 4.56
N ALA A 52 8.50 10.51 5.04
CA ALA A 52 8.76 9.58 6.13
C ALA A 52 9.66 8.38 5.72
N GLY A 53 10.03 8.28 4.43
CA GLY A 53 10.90 7.22 3.92
C GLY A 53 10.24 5.84 3.83
N VAL A 54 8.90 5.76 3.89
CA VAL A 54 8.16 4.49 3.72
C VAL A 54 8.25 4.02 2.27
N LEU A 55 8.19 4.98 1.34
CA LEU A 55 8.34 4.75 -0.09
C LEU A 55 9.41 5.69 -0.62
N SER A 56 10.30 5.19 -1.47
CA SER A 56 11.37 6.02 -2.06
C SER A 56 10.88 6.92 -3.18
N LYS A 57 9.91 6.45 -3.98
CA LYS A 57 9.36 7.19 -5.11
C LYS A 57 7.93 6.74 -5.39
N ILE A 58 7.07 7.70 -5.73
CA ILE A 58 5.71 7.43 -6.21
C ILE A 58 5.62 7.95 -7.64
N THR A 59 5.33 7.06 -8.59
CA THR A 59 5.23 7.42 -10.01
C THR A 59 3.79 7.69 -10.44
N LYS A 60 2.88 6.75 -10.17
CA LYS A 60 1.47 6.82 -10.60
C LYS A 60 0.47 6.76 -9.44
N GLY A 61 0.94 6.50 -8.23
CA GLY A 61 0.14 6.35 -7.03
C GLY A 61 0.56 5.16 -6.18
N VAL A 62 -0.19 4.94 -5.11
CA VAL A 62 0.08 3.87 -4.13
C VAL A 62 -1.15 2.98 -4.02
N LYS A 63 -0.92 1.67 -3.87
CA LYS A 63 -1.95 0.68 -3.58
C LYS A 63 -1.67 0.04 -2.22
N LEU A 64 -2.63 0.16 -1.31
CA LEU A 64 -2.54 -0.46 0.02
C LEU A 64 -2.96 -1.94 -0.03
N LEU A 65 -2.18 -2.80 0.63
CA LEU A 65 -2.35 -4.24 0.68
C LEU A 65 -2.42 -4.75 2.13
N GLY A 66 -3.21 -5.80 2.36
CA GLY A 66 -3.51 -6.34 3.68
C GLY A 66 -2.40 -7.16 4.36
N LYS A 67 -1.23 -7.32 3.73
CA LYS A 67 -0.16 -8.14 4.30
C LYS A 67 0.36 -7.52 5.61
N GLY A 68 0.38 -8.31 6.68
CA GLY A 68 0.80 -7.86 8.01
C GLY A 68 -0.32 -7.16 8.79
N SER A 69 -1.57 -7.48 8.49
CA SER A 69 -2.75 -7.07 9.27
C SER A 69 -2.61 -7.34 10.77
N ASP A 70 -1.94 -8.43 11.17
CA ASP A 70 -1.78 -8.79 12.58
C ASP A 70 -1.00 -7.73 13.37
N LYS A 71 0.08 -7.20 12.78
CA LYS A 71 0.88 -6.13 13.37
C LYS A 71 0.11 -4.83 13.47
N PHE A 72 -0.68 -4.55 12.44
CA PHE A 72 -1.51 -3.35 12.39
C PHE A 72 -2.63 -3.40 13.46
N SER A 73 -3.29 -4.55 13.62
CA SER A 73 -4.30 -4.76 14.65
C SER A 73 -3.72 -4.69 16.07
N ALA A 74 -2.47 -5.10 16.28
CA ALA A 74 -1.78 -4.98 17.56
C ALA A 74 -1.56 -3.52 17.98
N LEU A 75 -1.35 -2.62 17.01
CA LEU A 75 -1.12 -1.19 17.23
C LEU A 75 -2.38 -0.47 17.75
N LYS A 76 -3.59 -0.97 17.42
CA LYS A 76 -4.91 -0.41 17.79
C LYS A 76 -5.06 1.11 17.62
N THR A 77 -4.24 1.70 16.75
CA THR A 77 -4.22 3.16 16.56
C THR A 77 -5.06 3.48 15.33
N PRO A 78 -6.10 4.32 15.45
CA PRO A 78 -6.89 4.73 14.30
C PRO A 78 -6.04 5.65 13.42
N ILE A 79 -6.12 5.46 12.10
CA ILE A 79 -5.40 6.29 11.13
C ILE A 79 -6.32 6.75 10.01
N ASN A 80 -6.02 7.92 9.46
CA ASN A 80 -6.65 8.43 8.25
C ASN A 80 -5.64 8.38 7.10
N LEU A 81 -6.00 7.74 5.99
CA LEU A 81 -5.13 7.53 4.83
C LEU A 81 -5.74 8.14 3.57
N GLU A 82 -4.95 8.91 2.84
CA GLU A 82 -5.31 9.47 1.54
C GLU A 82 -4.44 8.85 0.44
N ILE A 83 -4.94 7.78 -0.19
CA ILE A 83 -4.21 6.95 -1.16
C ILE A 83 -5.09 6.69 -2.40
N THR A 84 -4.45 6.37 -3.53
CA THR A 84 -5.11 6.10 -4.82
C THR A 84 -6.01 4.86 -4.83
N ASP A 85 -5.56 3.74 -4.26
CA ASP A 85 -6.29 2.47 -4.27
C ASP A 85 -5.95 1.60 -3.04
N ALA A 86 -6.85 0.69 -2.66
CA ALA A 86 -6.67 -0.22 -1.53
C ALA A 86 -7.34 -1.58 -1.78
N SER A 87 -6.76 -2.67 -1.26
CA SER A 87 -7.41 -3.97 -1.26
C SER A 87 -8.57 -4.03 -0.26
N THR A 88 -9.57 -4.85 -0.55
CA THR A 88 -10.73 -5.08 0.34
C THR A 88 -10.29 -5.51 1.74
N GLU A 89 -9.32 -6.42 1.83
CA GLU A 89 -8.71 -6.86 3.09
C GLU A 89 -8.09 -5.70 3.88
N ALA A 90 -7.38 -4.79 3.20
CA ALA A 90 -6.75 -3.66 3.86
C ALA A 90 -7.79 -2.67 4.39
N ILE A 91 -8.84 -2.39 3.61
CA ILE A 91 -9.95 -1.53 4.02
C ILE A 91 -10.63 -2.10 5.28
N ASN A 92 -10.89 -3.41 5.29
CA ASN A 92 -11.55 -4.05 6.41
C ASN A 92 -10.68 -3.98 7.68
N ALA A 93 -9.37 -4.20 7.58
CA ALA A 93 -8.45 -4.11 8.71
C ALA A 93 -8.34 -2.68 9.29
N VAL A 94 -8.38 -1.65 8.44
CA VAL A 94 -8.35 -0.24 8.88
C VAL A 94 -9.69 0.18 9.49
N LYS A 95 -10.81 -0.29 8.96
CA LYS A 95 -12.14 -0.02 9.52
C LYS A 95 -12.34 -0.69 10.87
N SER A 96 -11.96 -1.97 11.01
CA SER A 96 -12.14 -2.73 12.24
C SER A 96 -11.38 -2.13 13.43
N THR A 97 -10.19 -1.56 13.19
CA THR A 97 -9.41 -0.87 14.23
C THR A 97 -10.04 0.45 14.66
N ARG A 98 -10.76 1.13 13.76
CA ARG A 98 -11.48 2.37 14.06
C ARG A 98 -12.78 2.14 14.82
N GLU A 99 -13.52 1.09 14.46
CA GLU A 99 -14.81 0.74 15.07
C GLU A 99 -14.68 0.05 16.44
N GLY A 100 -13.53 -0.53 16.74
CA GLY A 100 -13.23 -1.20 18.01
C GLY A 100 -12.69 -0.29 19.12
N GLN A 101 -12.77 1.04 18.95
CA GLN A 101 -12.45 2.04 19.98
C GLN A 101 -13.71 2.67 20.56
#